data_AF-A0A3M5G9B1-F1
#
_entry.id   AF-A0A3M5G9B1-F1
#
_cell.length_a   1.000
_cell.length_b   1.000
_cell.length_c   1.000
_cell.angle_alpha   90.00
_cell.angle_beta   90.00
_cell.angle_gamma   90.00
#
_symmetry.space_group_name_H-M   'P 1'
#
loop_
_entity.id
_entity.type
_entity.pdbx_description
1 polymer ?
#
loop_
_entity_poly.entity_id
_entity_poly.type
_entity_poly.pdbx_seq_one_letter_code
_entity_poly.pdbx_strand_id
1 'polypeptide(L)' 'MLVSDIANNRIMRWDEVTGQLSVYREHSNFSNGMCRDRQGRLLVCEGSSTTTEGRRVTRTEYNGRITVLADSFEGKPFN' A
#
# COMPACT_ATOMS: atom_id res chain seq x y z
N MET A 1 -11.67 -2.79 -8.63
CA MET A 1 -11.07 -3.36 -7.40
C MET A 1 -9.57 -3.09 -7.34
N LEU A 2 -8.98 -2.95 -6.14
CA LEU A 2 -7.51 -2.91 -5.99
C LEU A 2 -7.01 -4.25 -5.44
N VAL A 3 -5.90 -4.74 -6.00
CA VAL A 3 -5.26 -6.00 -5.58
C VAL A 3 -3.76 -5.78 -5.45
N SER A 4 -3.13 -6.51 -4.52
CA SER A 4 -1.69 -6.44 -4.34
C SER A 4 -0.98 -7.47 -5.22
N ASP A 5 0.10 -7.03 -5.89
CA ASP A 5 1.07 -7.86 -6.58
C ASP A 5 2.42 -7.72 -5.87
N ILE A 6 2.54 -8.42 -4.74
CA ILE A 6 3.67 -8.32 -3.80
C ILE A 6 5.00 -8.62 -4.50
N ALA A 7 5.04 -9.70 -5.29
CA ALA A 7 6.27 -10.15 -5.95
C ALA A 7 6.82 -9.11 -6.95
N ASN A 8 5.93 -8.37 -7.62
CA ASN A 8 6.31 -7.30 -8.54
C ASN A 8 6.31 -5.91 -7.89
N ASN A 9 6.19 -5.82 -6.56
CA ASN A 9 6.23 -4.58 -5.79
C ASN A 9 5.25 -3.49 -6.28
N ARG A 10 4.01 -3.87 -6.59
CA ARG A 10 3.00 -2.91 -7.11
C ARG A 10 1.59 -3.21 -6.62
N ILE A 11 0.75 -2.18 -6.68
CA ILE A 11 -0.69 -2.31 -6.52
C ILE A 11 -1.31 -2.27 -7.90
N MET A 12 -2.20 -3.22 -8.19
CA MET A 12 -2.94 -3.33 -9.43
C MET A 12 -4.38 -2.87 -9.23
N ARG A 13 -4.96 -2.35 -10.31
CA ARG A 13 -6.39 -2.04 -10.42
C ARG A 13 -7.00 -2.99 -11.43
N TRP A 14 -8.06 -3.66 -11.01
CA TRP A 14 -8.99 -4.34 -11.89
C TRP A 14 -10.18 -3.44 -12.17
N ASP A 15 -10.46 -3.20 -13.44
CA ASP A 15 -11.65 -2.51 -13.92
C ASP A 15 -12.70 -3.52 -14.35
N GLU A 16 -13.83 -3.55 -13.64
CA GLU A 16 -14.87 -4.55 -13.86
C GLU A 16 -15.67 -4.31 -15.15
N VAL A 17 -15.78 -3.06 -15.60
CA VAL A 17 -16.53 -2.69 -16.81
C VAL A 17 -15.80 -3.16 -18.06
N THR A 18 -14.48 -2.98 -18.07
CA THR A 18 -13.63 -3.32 -19.23
C THR A 18 -12.93 -4.68 -19.09
N GLY A 19 -12.92 -5.26 -17.90
CA GLY A 19 -12.17 -6.47 -17.56
C GLY A 19 -10.65 -6.26 -17.48
N GLN A 20 -10.16 -5.02 -17.65
CA GLN A 20 -8.73 -4.75 -17.75
C GLN A 20 -8.04 -4.72 -16.38
N LEU A 21 -6.80 -5.20 -16.37
CA LEU A 21 -5.87 -5.04 -15.24
C LEU A 21 -4.84 -3.96 -15.61
N SER A 22 -4.68 -2.96 -14.75
CA SER A 22 -3.69 -1.90 -14.94
C SER A 22 -2.92 -1.65 -13.65
N VAL A 23 -1.74 -1.03 -13.75
CA VAL A 23 -1.00 -0.61 -12.56
C VAL A 23 -1.71 0.59 -11.92
N TYR A 24 -1.89 0.54 -10.61
CA TYR A 24 -2.38 1.67 -9.81
C TYR A 24 -1.22 2.42 -9.14
N ARG A 25 -0.24 1.70 -8.58
CA ARG A 25 0.93 2.27 -7.91
C ARG A 25 2.13 1.35 -8.05
N GLU A 26 3.18 1.84 -8.69
CA GLU A 26 4.50 1.20 -8.69
C GLU A 26 5.25 1.45 -7.37
N HIS A 27 6.28 0.65 -7.09
CA HIS A 27 7.13 0.78 -5.91
C HIS A 27 6.33 0.86 -4.61
N SER A 28 5.37 -0.04 -4.46
CA SER A 28 4.37 -0.04 -3.37
C SER A 28 4.91 -0.40 -1.98
N ASN A 29 6.24 -0.52 -1.85
CA ASN A 29 6.97 -1.06 -0.70
C ASN A 29 6.43 -2.43 -0.23
N PHE A 30 6.19 -3.31 -1.21
CA PHE A 30 5.65 -4.66 -1.01
C PHE A 30 4.34 -4.59 -0.21
N SER A 31 3.38 -3.83 -0.72
CA SER A 31 2.07 -3.67 -0.10
C SER A 31 1.40 -5.04 0.09
N ASN A 32 0.80 -5.31 1.24
CA ASN A 32 0.16 -6.59 1.53
C ASN A 32 -1.35 -6.39 1.72
N GLY A 33 -1.76 -6.08 2.95
CA GLY A 33 -3.15 -5.77 3.30
C GLY A 33 -3.55 -4.36 2.88
N MET A 34 -4.76 -4.20 2.35
CA MET A 34 -5.30 -2.91 1.96
C MET A 34 -6.76 -2.77 2.38
N CYS A 35 -7.15 -1.58 2.83
CA CYS A 35 -8.55 -1.23 3.06
C CYS A 35 -8.81 0.25 2.77
N ARG A 36 -10.07 0.67 2.82
CA ARG A 36 -10.45 2.09 2.72
C ARG A 36 -10.87 2.59 4.09
N ASP A 37 -10.43 3.80 4.45
CA ASP A 37 -10.93 4.46 5.64
C ASP A 37 -12.35 5.01 5.42
N ARG A 38 -12.97 5.59 6.46
CA ARG A 38 -14.34 6.14 6.38
C ARG A 38 -14.49 7.33 5.42
N GLN A 39 -13.39 7.94 5.01
CA GLN A 39 -13.36 9.02 4.02
C GLN A 39 -13.11 8.46 2.61
N GLY A 40 -12.80 7.17 2.48
CA GLY A 40 -12.50 6.53 1.20
C GLY A 40 -11.04 6.68 0.76
N ARG A 41 -10.12 7.04 1.66
CA ARG A 41 -8.67 6.99 1.39
C ARG A 41 -8.12 5.58 1.53
N LEU A 42 -7.06 5.25 0.81
CA LEU A 42 -6.46 3.92 0.82
C LEU A 42 -5.50 3.78 1.99
N LEU A 43 -5.75 2.80 2.87
CA LEU A 43 -4.83 2.34 3.90
C LEU A 43 -4.09 1.11 3.39
N VAL A 44 -2.78 1.05 3.64
CA VAL A 44 -1.92 -0.04 3.15
C VAL A 44 -0.97 -0.48 4.25
N CYS A 45 -0.88 -1.79 4.49
CA CYS A 45 0.21 -2.40 5.23
C CYS A 45 1.36 -2.69 4.24
N GLU A 46 2.52 -2.09 4.46
CA GLU A 46 3.70 -2.22 3.60
C GLU A 46 4.70 -3.17 4.28
N GLY A 47 5.03 -4.25 3.57
CA GLY A 47 5.78 -5.38 4.12
C GLY A 47 7.30 -5.20 4.11
N SER A 48 7.82 -4.30 3.26
CA SER A 48 9.24 -4.00 3.07
C SER A 48 10.16 -5.22 2.84
N SER A 49 10.87 -5.23 1.71
CA SER A 49 11.98 -6.19 1.51
C SER A 49 13.37 -5.56 1.70
N THR A 50 13.42 -4.27 2.03
CA THR A 50 14.68 -3.49 2.08
C THR A 50 14.81 -2.76 3.41
N THR A 51 16.04 -2.55 3.88
CA THR A 51 16.28 -1.78 5.12
C THR A 51 16.00 -0.28 4.97
N THR A 52 15.88 0.21 3.73
CA THR A 52 15.71 1.65 3.44
C THR A 52 14.31 2.15 3.76
N GLU A 53 13.27 1.40 3.38
CA GLU A 53 11.89 1.73 3.70
C GLU A 53 11.31 0.63 4.58
N GLY A 54 11.39 0.77 5.90
CA GLY A 54 10.91 -0.23 6.85
C GLY A 54 9.41 -0.54 6.73
N ARG A 55 8.98 -1.58 7.46
CA ARG A 55 7.57 -1.98 7.56
C ARG A 55 6.74 -0.86 8.17
N ARG A 56 5.60 -0.57 7.56
CA ARG A 56 4.77 0.56 7.96
C ARG A 56 3.31 0.40 7.53
N VAL A 57 2.44 1.12 8.20
CA VAL A 57 1.06 1.34 7.78
C VAL A 57 0.98 2.74 7.20
N THR A 58 0.52 2.85 5.96
CA THR A 58 0.43 4.12 5.23
C THR A 58 -0.99 4.45 4.82
N ARG A 59 -1.22 5.73 4.53
CA ARG A 59 -2.44 6.24 3.91
C ARG A 59 -2.10 7.02 2.66
N THR A 60 -2.74 6.67 1.55
CA THR A 60 -2.71 7.47 0.32
C THR A 60 -3.76 8.57 0.43
N GLU A 61 -3.31 9.82 0.50
CA GLU A 61 -4.18 11.00 0.46
C GLU A 61 -4.75 11.21 -0.95
N TYR A 62 -5.80 12.02 -1.09
CA TYR A 62 -6.46 12.22 -2.39
C TYR A 62 -5.56 12.84 -3.46
N ASN A 63 -4.54 13.60 -3.05
CA ASN A 63 -3.53 14.17 -3.95
C ASN A 63 -2.41 13.17 -4.30
N GLY A 64 -2.55 11.90 -3.90
CA GLY A 64 -1.56 10.85 -4.14
C GLY A 64 -0.43 10.78 -3.13
N ARG A 65 -0.31 11.74 -2.20
CA ARG A 65 0.76 11.72 -1.18
C ARG A 65 0.58 10.51 -0.26
N ILE A 66 1.70 9.85 0.05
CA ILE A 66 1.74 8.78 1.05
C ILE A 66 2.06 9.38 2.42
N THR A 67 1.20 9.14 3.39
CA THR A 67 1.41 9.53 4.79
C THR A 67 1.65 8.27 5.63
N VAL A 68 2.73 8.23 6.40
CA VAL A 68 2.98 7.15 7.36
C VAL A 68 2.08 7.35 8.58
N LEU A 69 1.30 6.32 8.92
CA LEU A 69 0.45 6.32 10.11
C LEU A 69 1.15 5.65 11.29
N ALA A 70 1.94 4.61 11.03
CA ALA A 70 2.77 3.93 12.02
C ALA A 70 3.89 3.15 11.31
N ASP A 71 5.08 3.10 11.91
CA ASP A 71 6.25 2.36 11.42
C ASP A 71 6.98 1.59 12.54
N SER A 72 6.55 1.77 13.79
CA SER A 72 7.17 1.22 14.97
C SER A 72 6.14 1.08 16.10
N PHE A 73 6.46 0.24 17.08
CA PHE A 73 5.70 0.06 18.31
C PHE A 73 6.67 -0.11 19.48
N GLU A 74 6.49 0.65 20.55
CA GLU A 74 7.38 0.66 21.72
C GLU A 74 8.88 0.83 21.36
N GLY A 75 9.16 1.66 20.36
CA GLY A 75 10.52 1.92 19.88
C GLY A 75 11.15 0.79 19.06
N LYS A 76 10.41 -0.29 18.76
CA LYS A 76 10.85 -1.39 17.91
C LYS A 76 10.19 -1.31 16.53
N PRO A 77 10.90 -1.70 15.46
CA PRO A 77 10.29 -1.83 14.14
C PRO A 77 9.25 -2.95 14.13
N PHE A 78 8.32 -2.90 13.18
CA PHE A 78 7.40 -4.02 12.95
C PHE A 78 8.16 -5.29 12.49
N ASN A 79 7.63 -6.45 12.90
CA ASN A 79 8.20 -7.82 12.74
C ASN A 79 8.77 -8.11 11.36
#